data_AF-A0A9E7G812-F1
#
_entry.id   AF-A0A9E7G812-F1
#
_cell.length_a   1.000
_cell.length_b   1.000
_cell.length_c   1.000
_cell.angle_alpha   90.00
_cell.angle_beta   90.00
_cell.angle_gamma   90.00
#
_symmetry.space_group_name_H-M   'P 1'
#
loop_
_entity.id
_entity.type
_entity.pdbx_description
1 polymer ?
#
loop_
_entity_poly.entity_id
_entity_poly.type
_entity_poly.pdbx_seq_one_letter_code
_entity_poly.pdbx_strand_id
1 'polypeptide(L)'
;MVLLQPDPFLNELTSMFERSTEKGSVWVTLKRSSMKCKATRKKMETAETIEYRCLVRATDAKKTISTSLSARDYQKFQASYATVLKAHMNALKKRERKDKKKTAEPEKKQKKSEPSKKPASRASQ
;
A
#
# COMPACT_ATOMS: atom_id res chain seq x y z
N MET A 1 -3.34 -14.83 -14.53
CA MET A 1 -3.75 -13.61 -13.78
C MET A 1 -5.20 -13.31 -14.12
N VAL A 2 -6.08 -13.21 -13.13
CA VAL A 2 -7.54 -13.08 -13.33
C VAL A 2 -8.03 -11.71 -12.86
N LEU A 3 -8.91 -11.07 -13.63
CA LEU A 3 -9.61 -9.83 -13.23
C LEU A 3 -10.96 -10.20 -12.61
N LEU A 4 -11.13 -9.90 -11.34
CA LEU A 4 -12.30 -10.22 -10.54
C LEU A 4 -13.06 -8.95 -10.15
N GLN A 5 -14.35 -9.12 -9.88
CA GLN A 5 -15.16 -8.10 -9.21
C GLN A 5 -14.67 -7.87 -7.76
N PRO A 6 -15.02 -6.75 -7.13
CA PRO A 6 -14.52 -6.39 -5.80
C PRO A 6 -14.78 -7.45 -4.71
N ASP A 7 -16.00 -8.00 -4.65
CA ASP A 7 -16.35 -8.97 -3.60
C ASP A 7 -15.69 -10.34 -3.80
N PRO A 8 -15.69 -10.95 -5.00
CA PRO A 8 -14.91 -12.16 -5.26
C PRO A 8 -13.40 -11.98 -5.05
N PHE A 9 -12.86 -10.78 -5.30
CA PHE A 9 -11.46 -10.48 -5.03
C PHE A 9 -11.14 -10.57 -3.53
N LEU A 10 -12.02 -10.04 -2.68
CA LEU A 10 -11.84 -10.10 -1.23
C LEU A 10 -11.92 -11.52 -0.69
N ASN A 11 -12.84 -12.34 -1.23
CA ASN A 11 -12.95 -13.75 -0.84
C ASN A 11 -11.68 -14.54 -1.20
N GLU A 12 -11.18 -14.39 -2.43
CA GLU A 12 -9.96 -15.09 -2.84
C GLU A 12 -8.73 -14.57 -2.08
N LEU A 13 -8.70 -13.27 -1.74
CA LEU A 13 -7.66 -12.69 -0.89
C LEU A 13 -7.67 -13.30 0.51
N THR A 14 -8.83 -13.47 1.13
CA THR A 14 -8.99 -14.19 2.41
C THR A 14 -8.43 -15.60 2.30
N SER A 15 -8.80 -16.36 1.26
CA SER A 15 -8.25 -17.70 1.04
C SER A 15 -6.73 -17.70 0.80
N MET A 16 -6.15 -16.64 0.20
CA MET A 16 -4.69 -16.51 0.09
C MET A 16 -4.03 -16.36 1.46
N PHE A 17 -4.60 -15.54 2.35
CA PHE A 17 -4.08 -15.37 3.70
C PHE A 17 -4.16 -16.66 4.51
N GLU A 18 -5.30 -17.36 4.45
CA GLU A 18 -5.47 -18.64 5.15
C GLU A 18 -4.44 -19.69 4.71
N ARG A 19 -4.19 -19.80 3.40
CA ARG A 19 -3.19 -20.74 2.85
C ARG A 19 -1.75 -20.36 3.20
N SER A 20 -1.46 -19.06 3.35
CA SER A 20 -0.12 -18.54 3.64
C SER A 20 0.15 -18.31 5.14
N THR A 21 -0.71 -18.79 6.03
CA THR A 21 -0.61 -18.54 7.48
C THR A 21 0.69 -19.06 8.08
N GLU A 22 1.12 -20.27 7.69
CA GLU A 22 2.32 -20.91 8.25
C GLU A 22 3.59 -20.55 7.48
N LYS A 23 3.53 -20.65 6.15
CA LYS A 23 4.65 -20.42 5.23
C LYS A 23 4.12 -19.75 3.98
N GLY A 24 4.64 -18.57 3.70
CA GLY A 24 4.27 -17.85 2.50
C GLY A 24 4.39 -16.35 2.69
N SER A 25 4.12 -15.63 1.62
CA SER A 25 4.01 -14.19 1.64
C SER A 25 2.96 -13.81 0.62
N VAL A 26 2.02 -12.97 1.03
CA VAL A 26 1.00 -12.44 0.14
C VAL A 26 1.39 -11.01 -0.20
N TRP A 27 1.66 -10.74 -1.48
CA TRP A 27 1.94 -9.40 -1.94
C TRP A 27 0.69 -8.75 -2.48
N VAL A 28 0.30 -7.63 -1.88
CA VAL A 28 -0.81 -6.81 -2.37
C VAL A 28 -0.27 -5.47 -2.87
N THR A 29 -0.65 -5.08 -4.08
CA THR A 29 -0.25 -3.81 -4.70
C THR A 29 -1.48 -3.03 -5.13
N LEU A 30 -1.51 -1.74 -4.81
CA LEU A 30 -2.57 -0.81 -5.22
C LEU A 30 -1.91 0.23 -6.12
N LYS A 31 -2.37 0.34 -7.38
CA LYS A 31 -1.79 1.25 -8.36
C LYS A 31 -2.87 2.01 -9.10
N ARG A 32 -2.70 3.33 -9.25
CA ARG A 32 -3.53 4.15 -10.14
C ARG A 32 -3.33 3.70 -11.58
N SER A 33 -4.43 3.30 -12.23
CA SER A 33 -4.44 2.78 -13.59
C SER A 33 -5.54 3.48 -14.39
N SER A 34 -5.31 3.69 -15.68
CA SER A 34 -6.38 4.10 -16.60
C SER A 34 -7.02 2.92 -17.32
N MET A 35 -6.60 1.69 -17.01
CA MET A 35 -6.91 0.43 -17.72
C MET A 35 -6.51 0.38 -19.21
N LYS A 36 -6.27 1.51 -19.87
CA LYS A 36 -5.76 1.63 -21.24
C LYS A 36 -4.25 1.33 -21.28
N CYS A 37 -3.82 0.49 -22.23
CA CYS A 37 -2.42 0.17 -22.46
C CYS A 37 -1.68 1.38 -23.07
N LYS A 38 -0.34 1.42 -22.98
CA LYS A 38 0.46 2.57 -23.47
C LYS A 38 0.23 2.82 -24.97
N ALA A 39 0.06 1.76 -25.77
CA ALA A 39 -0.21 1.86 -27.20
C ALA A 39 -1.58 2.47 -27.51
N THR A 40 -2.62 2.14 -26.75
CA THR A 40 -3.95 2.78 -26.90
C THR A 40 -3.97 4.22 -26.41
N ARG A 41 -3.17 4.56 -25.38
CA ARG A 41 -2.99 5.95 -24.96
C ARG A 41 -2.29 6.81 -26.01
N LYS A 42 -1.29 6.27 -26.73
CA LYS A 42 -0.57 7.01 -27.79
C LYS A 42 -1.45 7.29 -29.02
N LYS A 43 -2.46 6.44 -29.26
CA LYS A 43 -3.43 6.61 -30.36
C LYS A 43 -4.61 7.51 -30.01
N MET A 44 -4.85 7.79 -28.73
CA MET A 44 -5.83 8.78 -28.31
C MET A 44 -5.16 10.15 -28.29
N GLU A 45 -5.15 10.83 -29.45
CA GLU A 45 -4.60 12.18 -29.63
C GLU A 45 -5.42 13.27 -28.92
N THR A 46 -6.58 12.94 -28.36
CA THR A 46 -7.48 13.92 -27.75
C THR A 46 -7.71 13.61 -26.29
N ALA A 47 -7.68 14.67 -25.47
CA ALA A 47 -7.88 14.67 -24.03
C ALA A 47 -9.29 14.23 -23.61
N GLU A 48 -9.68 13.00 -23.92
CA GLU A 48 -10.82 12.36 -23.27
C GLU A 48 -10.56 12.31 -21.78
N THR A 49 -11.57 12.66 -20.96
CA THR A 49 -11.52 12.55 -19.50
C THR A 49 -11.18 11.12 -19.10
N ILE A 50 -9.91 10.84 -18.86
CA ILE A 50 -9.43 9.52 -18.47
C ILE A 50 -9.96 9.24 -17.07
N GLU A 51 -10.98 8.37 -16.99
CA GLU A 51 -11.45 7.88 -15.70
C GLU A 51 -10.34 7.02 -15.08
N TYR A 52 -9.71 7.55 -14.04
CA TYR A 52 -8.69 6.83 -13.30
C TYR A 52 -9.35 5.85 -12.34
N ARG A 53 -8.88 4.61 -12.40
CA ARG A 53 -9.31 3.52 -11.52
C ARG A 53 -8.16 3.11 -10.62
N CYS A 54 -8.47 2.52 -9.47
CA CYS A 54 -7.48 1.85 -8.65
C CYS A 54 -7.39 0.39 -9.07
N LEU A 55 -6.23 -0.03 -9.58
CA LEU A 55 -5.95 -1.43 -9.88
C LEU A 55 -5.30 -2.06 -8.65
N VAL A 56 -5.99 -3.00 -8.03
CA VAL A 56 -5.47 -3.80 -6.93
C VAL A 56 -5.03 -5.15 -7.48
N ARG A 57 -3.85 -5.62 -7.09
CA ARG A 57 -3.34 -6.95 -7.44
C ARG A 57 -2.88 -7.64 -6.18
N ALA A 58 -3.27 -8.90 -6.01
CA ALA A 58 -2.77 -9.76 -4.95
C ALA A 58 -2.11 -11.00 -5.55
N THR A 59 -0.99 -11.41 -4.98
CA THR A 59 -0.32 -12.64 -5.37
C THR A 59 0.21 -13.39 -4.17
N ASP A 60 -0.08 -14.68 -4.18
CA ASP A 60 0.50 -15.69 -3.32
C ASP A 60 1.31 -16.59 -4.26
N ALA A 61 2.56 -16.19 -4.56
CA ALA A 61 3.61 -16.74 -5.45
C ALA A 61 3.19 -17.56 -6.69
N LYS A 62 2.27 -18.50 -6.53
CA LYS A 62 1.57 -19.35 -7.50
C LYS A 62 0.38 -18.64 -8.16
N LYS A 63 -0.52 -18.03 -7.37
CA LYS A 63 -1.79 -17.44 -7.87
C LYS A 63 -1.70 -15.92 -7.90
N THR A 64 -2.26 -15.32 -8.96
CA THR A 64 -2.34 -13.86 -9.16
C THR A 64 -3.76 -13.44 -9.49
N ILE A 65 -4.34 -12.60 -8.63
CA ILE A 65 -5.67 -12.00 -8.82
C ILE A 65 -5.56 -10.48 -8.91
N SER A 66 -6.55 -9.87 -9.55
CA SER A 66 -6.64 -8.42 -9.68
C SER A 66 -8.08 -7.95 -9.66
N THR A 67 -8.30 -6.71 -9.23
CA THR A 67 -9.59 -6.04 -9.33
C THR A 67 -9.39 -4.56 -9.70
N SER A 68 -10.32 -3.99 -10.44
CA SER A 68 -10.32 -2.58 -10.81
C SER A 68 -11.45 -1.84 -10.11
N LEU A 69 -11.12 -0.82 -9.34
CA LEU A 69 -12.08 -0.07 -8.54
C LEU A 69 -12.36 1.31 -9.14
N SER A 70 -13.64 1.64 -9.24
CA SER A 70 -14.12 3.00 -9.53
C SER A 70 -14.00 3.89 -8.28
N ALA A 71 -14.14 5.21 -8.46
CA ALA A 71 -14.20 6.12 -7.31
C ALA A 71 -15.40 5.86 -6.39
N ARG A 72 -16.51 5.34 -6.93
CA ARG A 72 -17.75 5.10 -6.18
C ARG A 72 -17.64 3.87 -5.27
N ASP A 73 -17.00 2.81 -5.76
CA ASP A 73 -16.91 1.53 -5.04
C ASP A 73 -15.73 1.49 -4.07
N TYR A 74 -14.79 2.44 -4.21
CA TYR A 74 -13.57 2.50 -3.42
C TYR A 74 -13.83 2.54 -1.92
N GLN A 75 -14.79 3.35 -1.45
CA GLN A 75 -15.06 3.50 -0.02
C GLN A 75 -15.59 2.19 0.60
N LYS A 76 -16.49 1.49 -0.11
CA LYS A 76 -17.02 0.19 0.32
C LYS A 76 -15.91 -0.86 0.35
N PHE A 77 -15.12 -0.94 -0.73
CA PHE A 77 -14.00 -1.85 -0.82
C PHE A 77 -12.96 -1.59 0.29
N GLN A 78 -12.65 -0.34 0.59
CA GLN A 78 -11.70 0.03 1.64
C GLN A 78 -12.15 -0.49 3.01
N ALA A 79 -13.43 -0.33 3.36
CA ALA A 79 -13.97 -0.81 4.63
C ALA A 79 -13.85 -2.34 4.75
N SER A 80 -14.30 -3.08 3.73
CA SER A 80 -14.21 -4.54 3.73
C SER A 80 -12.76 -5.05 3.70
N TYR A 81 -11.91 -4.41 2.90
CA TYR A 81 -10.48 -4.73 2.82
C TYR A 81 -9.76 -4.50 4.15
N ALA A 82 -10.06 -3.42 4.86
CA ALA A 82 -9.49 -3.13 6.18
C ALA A 82 -9.88 -4.21 7.21
N THR A 83 -11.11 -4.73 7.13
CA THR A 83 -11.58 -5.84 7.98
C THR A 83 -10.81 -7.12 7.71
N VAL A 84 -10.65 -7.50 6.43
CA VAL A 84 -9.84 -8.67 6.01
C VAL A 84 -8.41 -8.54 6.52
N LEU A 85 -7.76 -7.39 6.28
CA LEU A 85 -6.41 -7.11 6.75
C LEU A 85 -6.28 -7.24 8.27
N LYS A 86 -7.24 -6.70 9.02
CA LYS A 86 -7.22 -6.76 10.49
C LYS A 86 -7.41 -8.19 11.02
N ALA A 87 -8.23 -9.00 10.34
CA ALA A 87 -8.47 -10.39 10.73
C ALA A 87 -7.24 -11.26 10.53
N HIS A 88 -6.54 -11.11 9.40
CA HIS A 88 -5.46 -12.03 9.02
C HIS A 88 -4.03 -11.55 9.40
N MET A 89 -3.80 -10.26 9.67
CA MET A 89 -2.49 -9.75 10.13
C MET A 89 -2.37 -9.72 11.66
N ASN A 90 -2.71 -10.83 12.32
CA ASN A 90 -2.76 -10.94 13.78
C ASN A 90 -1.44 -11.38 14.45
N ALA A 91 -0.53 -12.02 13.70
CA ALA A 91 0.72 -12.59 14.20
C ALA A 91 1.87 -11.57 14.39
N LEU A 92 1.58 -10.28 14.41
CA LEU A 92 2.58 -9.23 14.64
C LEU A 92 2.87 -9.08 16.14
N LYS A 93 4.12 -8.80 16.51
CA LYS A 93 4.50 -8.51 17.90
C LYS A 93 3.61 -7.39 18.43
N LYS A 94 2.93 -7.63 19.55
CA LYS A 94 2.12 -6.61 20.21
C LYS A 94 3.02 -5.40 20.48
N ARG A 95 2.61 -4.24 19.97
CA ARG A 95 3.29 -2.99 20.29
C ARG A 95 3.14 -2.77 21.78
N GLU A 96 4.23 -2.92 22.53
CA GLU A 96 4.24 -2.60 23.95
C GLU A 96 3.85 -1.12 24.08
N ARG A 97 2.66 -0.87 24.63
CA ARG A 97 2.30 0.46 25.06
C ARG A 97 3.24 0.80 26.20
N LYS A 98 4.17 1.72 25.95
CA LYS A 98 4.80 2.51 27.01
C LYS A 98 3.70 3.35 27.66
N ASP A 99 2.93 2.72 28.54
CA ASP A 99 2.07 3.39 29.50
C ASP A 99 2.96 4.21 30.44
N LYS A 100 3.21 5.47 30.05
CA LYS A 100 3.47 6.56 30.98
C LYS A 100 2.66 7.76 30.53
N LYS A 101 1.44 7.84 31.07
CA LYS A 101 0.82 9.04 31.65
C LYS A 101 1.55 10.34 31.27
N LYS A 102 1.04 11.05 30.26
CA LYS A 102 1.22 12.50 30.13
C LYS A 102 -0.13 13.17 30.29
N THR A 103 -0.52 13.29 31.54
CA THR A 103 -1.37 14.40 31.99
C THR A 103 -0.51 15.67 31.92
N ALA A 104 -1.09 16.74 31.37
CA ALA A 104 -0.69 18.15 31.49
C ALA A 104 0.68 18.61 30.93
N GLU A 105 0.53 19.40 29.88
CA GLU A 105 1.22 20.66 29.54
C GLU A 105 2.12 20.75 28.28
N PRO A 106 1.93 21.84 27.49
CA PRO A 106 2.61 22.06 26.22
C PRO A 106 3.85 22.94 26.42
N GLU A 107 5.01 22.56 25.89
CA GLU A 107 6.04 23.56 25.59
C GLU A 107 6.79 23.26 24.30
N LYS A 108 6.88 24.33 23.50
CA LYS A 108 7.59 24.50 22.25
C LYS A 108 9.10 24.26 22.43
N LYS A 109 9.75 23.66 21.44
CA LYS A 109 10.83 24.33 20.69
C LYS A 109 11.32 23.50 19.51
N GLN A 110 11.15 24.09 18.32
CA GLN A 110 11.95 23.85 17.13
C GLN A 110 13.43 24.09 17.43
N LYS A 111 14.33 23.28 16.84
CA LYS A 111 15.58 23.78 16.24
C LYS A 111 15.99 22.92 15.04
N LYS A 112 15.90 23.54 13.85
CA LYS A 112 16.69 23.23 12.64
C LYS A 112 18.07 23.90 12.75
N SER A 113 18.97 23.54 11.82
CA SER A 113 20.31 24.08 11.49
C SER A 113 21.47 23.34 12.18
N GLU A 114 22.58 22.93 11.56
CA GLU A 114 23.08 22.89 10.16
C GLU A 114 24.40 22.04 10.16
N PRO A 115 25.16 21.86 9.05
CA PRO A 115 25.95 20.64 8.78
C PRO A 115 27.41 20.71 9.27
N SER A 116 27.96 19.54 9.60
CA SER A 116 29.35 19.37 10.03
C SER A 116 30.34 19.47 8.88
N LYS A 117 31.19 20.51 8.94
CA LYS A 117 32.42 20.67 8.18
C LYS A 117 33.40 19.53 8.50
N LYS A 118 33.98 18.90 7.48
CA LYS A 118 35.13 17.98 7.59
C LYS A 118 36.44 18.78 7.75
N PRO A 119 37.37 18.41 8.65
CA PRO A 119 38.71 18.97 8.67
C PRO A 119 39.77 18.05 8.02
N ALA A 120 40.56 18.69 7.15
CA ALA A 120 42.03 18.76 7.12
C ALA A 120 42.94 17.56 6.77
N SER A 121 43.76 17.82 5.72
CA SER A 121 45.22 17.59 5.60
C SER A 121 45.66 16.15 5.25
N ARG A 122 46.75 15.84 4.52
CA ARG A 122 47.97 16.53 4.05
C ARG A 122 48.66 15.55 3.08
N ALA A 123 49.22 15.99 1.95
CA ALA A 123 50.31 15.26 1.29
C ALA A 123 51.15 16.21 0.44
N SER A 124 52.46 16.08 0.61
CA SER A 124 53.54 16.96 0.18
C SER A 124 54.31 16.26 -0.95
N GLN A 125 54.66 17.02 -1.99
CA GLN A 125 55.95 17.12 -2.70
C GLN A 125 55.70 17.70 -4.10
#